data_AF-A0A3M5DZ05-F1
#
_entry.id   AF-A0A3M5DZ05-F1
#
_cell.length_a   1.000
_cell.length_b   1.000
_cell.length_c   1.000
_cell.angle_alpha   90.00
_cell.angle_beta   90.00
_cell.angle_gamma   90.00
#
_symmetry.space_group_name_H-M   'P 1'
#
loop_
_entity.id
_entity.type
_entity.pdbx_description
1 polymer ?
#
loop_
_entity_poly.entity_id
_entity_poly.type
_entity_poly.pdbx_seq_one_letter_code
_entity_poly.pdbx_strand_id
1 'polypeptide(L)' 'LARAAARGRLDRFEQEDRRFFEAVRQTYLQRAAQAPERYQVLDAGLPLAEVQAGLDRLLPNLLERLNG' A
#
# COMPACT_ATOMS: atom_id res chain seq x y z
N LEU A 1 1.85 -2.40 -11.61
CA LEU A 1 1.08 -1.93 -12.80
C LEU A 1 0.12 -2.98 -13.35
N ALA A 2 0.47 -4.27 -13.41
CA ALA A 2 -0.37 -5.32 -13.98
C ALA A 2 -1.82 -5.41 -13.44
N ARG A 3 -2.06 -5.08 -12.16
CA ARG A 3 -3.41 -5.14 -11.57
C ARG A 3 -4.33 -3.99 -11.98
N ALA A 4 -3.80 -2.80 -12.31
CA ALA A 4 -4.61 -1.66 -12.74
C ALA A 4 -5.12 -1.86 -14.17
N ALA A 5 -4.28 -2.43 -15.03
CA ALA A 5 -4.62 -2.77 -16.42
C ALA A 5 -5.74 -3.82 -16.54
N ALA A 6 -6.00 -4.61 -15.50
CA ALA A 6 -7.04 -5.65 -15.51
C ALA A 6 -8.46 -5.11 -15.25
N ARG A 7 -8.63 -3.84 -14.87
CA ARG A 7 -9.93 -3.26 -14.46
C ARG A 7 -10.66 -2.46 -15.53
N GLY A 8 -10.12 -2.38 -16.76
CA GLY A 8 -10.77 -1.71 -17.88
C GLY A 8 -9.86 -0.73 -18.60
N ARG A 9 -10.47 0.31 -19.17
CA ARG A 9 -9.74 1.34 -19.93
C ARG A 9 -8.78 2.07 -18.99
N LEU A 10 -7.48 2.05 -19.32
CA LEU A 10 -6.42 2.70 -18.55
C LEU A 10 -6.76 4.19 -18.39
N ASP A 11 -6.83 4.66 -17.15
CA ASP A 11 -7.00 6.07 -16.85
C ASP A 11 -5.71 6.86 -17.16
N ARG A 12 -5.74 8.19 -16.99
CA ARG A 12 -4.59 9.05 -17.29
C ARG A 12 -3.34 8.70 -16.47
N PHE A 13 -3.50 8.14 -15.28
CA PHE A 13 -2.41 7.74 -14.41
C PHE A 13 -1.82 6.40 -14.85
N GLU A 14 -2.64 5.45 -15.28
CA GLU A 14 -2.12 4.18 -15.81
C GLU A 14 -1.35 4.31 -17.15
N GLN A 15 -1.42 5.48 -17.80
CA GLN A 15 -0.61 5.83 -18.97
C GLN A 15 0.74 6.49 -18.60
N GLU A 16 0.94 6.84 -17.33
CA GLU A 16 2.20 7.43 -16.85
C GLU A 16 3.34 6.40 -16.85
N ASP A 17 4.57 6.90 -17.03
CA ASP A 17 5.76 6.06 -17.05
C ASP A 17 6.02 5.43 -15.67
N ARG A 18 6.72 4.29 -15.65
CA ARG A 18 7.12 3.57 -14.43
C ARG A 18 7.79 4.48 -13.39
N ARG A 19 8.50 5.52 -13.85
CA ARG A 19 9.16 6.54 -13.01
C ARG A 19 8.17 7.30 -12.13
N PHE A 20 6.98 7.63 -12.62
CA PHE A 20 5.94 8.29 -11.84
C PHE A 20 5.50 7.42 -10.66
N PHE A 21 5.17 6.15 -10.94
CA PHE A 21 4.73 5.21 -9.92
C PHE A 21 5.82 4.89 -8.89
N GLU A 22 7.08 4.82 -9.34
CA GLU A 22 8.21 4.63 -8.44
C GLU A 22 8.40 5.85 -7.52
N ALA A 23 8.33 7.07 -8.06
CA ALA A 23 8.42 8.29 -7.25
C ALA A 23 7.30 8.38 -6.20
N VAL A 24 6.07 8.00 -6.57
CA VAL A 24 4.94 7.93 -5.64
C VAL A 24 5.18 6.87 -4.56
N ARG A 25 5.61 5.66 -4.94
CA ARG A 25 5.94 4.57 -4.00
C ARG A 25 6.99 5.03 -2.99
N GLN A 26 8.09 5.61 -3.46
CA GLN A 26 9.16 6.10 -2.59
C GLN A 26 8.69 7.19 -1.63
N THR A 27 7.83 8.09 -2.09
CA THR A 27 7.23 9.13 -1.22
C THR A 27 6.44 8.52 -0.07
N TYR A 28 5.61 7.49 -0.32
CA TYR A 28 4.88 6.81 0.74
C TYR A 28 5.79 6.05 1.71
N LEU A 29 6.82 5.36 1.19
CA LEU A 29 7.79 4.66 2.04
C LEU A 29 8.58 5.63 2.92
N GLN A 30 8.99 6.78 2.39
CA GLN A 30 9.68 7.82 3.16
C GLN A 30 8.79 8.35 4.29
N ARG A 31 7.51 8.63 4.02
CA ARG A 31 6.56 9.06 5.06
C ARG A 31 6.39 7.98 6.14
N ALA A 32 6.32 6.72 5.72
CA ALA A 32 6.22 5.61 6.67
C ALA A 32 7.46 5.48 7.56
N ALA A 33 8.66 5.69 6.99
CA ALA A 33 9.91 5.71 7.75
C ALA A 33 10.02 6.91 8.70
N GLN A 34 9.44 8.06 8.33
CA GLN A 34 9.46 9.29 9.15
C GLN A 34 8.47 9.28 10.31
N ALA A 35 7.38 8.52 10.21
CA ALA A 35 6.35 8.42 11.24
C ALA A 35 5.91 6.96 11.43
N PRO A 36 6.80 6.07 11.90
CA PRO A 36 6.52 4.63 12.05
C PRO A 36 5.37 4.35 13.02
N GLU A 37 5.06 5.28 13.93
CA GLU A 37 3.92 5.20 14.82
C GLU A 37 2.57 5.45 14.11
N ARG A 38 2.58 6.08 12.93
CA ARG A 38 1.36 6.43 12.16
C ARG A 38 1.15 5.54 10.94
N TYR A 39 2.21 4.95 10.41
CA TYR A 39 2.16 4.17 9.19
C TYR A 39 2.59 2.73 9.44
N GLN A 40 1.85 1.79 8.87
CA GLN A 40 2.25 0.39 8.79
C GLN A 40 2.35 -0.01 7.32
N VAL A 41 3.49 -0.57 6.92
CA VAL A 41 3.75 -0.99 5.55
C VAL A 41 3.42 -2.48 5.41
N LEU A 42 2.52 -2.80 4.49
CA LEU A 42 2.16 -4.16 4.12
C LEU A 42 2.53 -4.43 2.67
N ASP A 43 3.20 -5.56 2.42
CA ASP A 43 3.57 -5.96 1.06
C ASP A 43 2.36 -6.55 0.30
N ALA A 44 1.75 -5.72 -0.54
CA ALA A 44 0.64 -6.14 -1.40
C ALA A 44 1.10 -6.95 -2.63
N GLY A 45 2.40 -7.21 -2.80
CA GLY A 45 2.96 -8.07 -3.86
C GLY A 45 2.85 -9.57 -3.57
N LEU A 46 2.64 -9.95 -2.31
CA LEU A 46 2.45 -11.32 -1.87
C LEU A 46 1.10 -11.92 -2.34
N PRO A 47 0.94 -13.26 -2.27
CA PRO A 47 -0.34 -13.92 -2.50
C PRO A 47 -1.44 -13.35 -1.62
N LEU A 48 -2.69 -13.35 -2.11
CA LEU A 48 -3.83 -12.74 -1.41
C LEU A 48 -3.98 -13.25 0.03
N ALA A 49 -3.82 -14.56 0.25
CA ALA A 49 -3.90 -15.17 1.58
C ALA A 49 -2.86 -14.60 2.56
N GLU A 50 -1.64 -14.35 2.09
CA GLU A 50 -0.57 -13.77 2.92
C GLU A 50 -0.83 -12.30 3.23
N VAL A 51 -1.35 -11.55 2.25
CA VAL A 51 -1.76 -10.15 2.46
C VAL A 51 -2.89 -10.08 3.50
N GLN A 52 -3.89 -10.97 3.39
CA GLN A 52 -4.98 -11.07 4.37
C GLN A 52 -4.46 -11.41 5.78
N ALA A 53 -3.60 -12.42 5.90
CA ALA A 53 -2.98 -12.77 7.18
C ALA A 53 -2.09 -11.64 7.74
N GLY A 54 -1.50 -10.81 6.88
CA GLY A 54 -0.82 -9.58 7.28
C GLY A 54 -1.77 -8.54 7.87
N LEU A 55 -2.93 -8.31 7.22
CA LEU A 55 -3.96 -7.40 7.71
C LEU A 55 -4.52 -7.86 9.06
N ASP A 56 -4.83 -9.15 9.22
CA ASP A 56 -5.38 -9.70 10.47
C ASP A 56 -4.46 -9.46 11.67
N ARG A 57 -3.15 -9.44 11.46
CA ARG A 57 -2.16 -9.12 12.51
C ARG A 57 -2.08 -7.63 12.83
N LEU A 58 -2.33 -6.76 11.85
CA LEU A 58 -2.18 -5.30 12.00
C LEU A 58 -3.45 -4.63 12.55
N LEU A 59 -4.63 -5.12 12.15
CA LEU A 59 -5.91 -4.49 12.49
C LEU A 59 -6.19 -4.37 14.00
N PRO A 60 -5.93 -5.38 14.86
CA PRO A 60 -6.17 -5.26 16.30
C PRO A 60 -5.38 -4.11 16.93
N ASN A 61 -4.07 -4.03 16.62
CA ASN A 61 -3.20 -2.95 17.09
C ASN A 61 -3.70 -1.57 16.64
N LEU A 62 -4.26 -1.48 15.43
CA LEU A 62 -4.77 -0.22 14.89
C LEU A 62 -6.09 0.19 15.56
N LEU A 63 -6.97 -0.76 15.86
CA LEU A 63 -8.23 -0.52 16.57
C LEU A 63 -7.99 -0.12 18.03
N GLU A 64 -7.04 -0.76 18.72
CA GLU A 64 -6.66 -0.37 20.08
C GLU A 64 -6.17 1.08 20.14
N ARG A 65 -5.39 1.52 19.15
CA ARG A 65 -4.93 2.92 19.05
C ARG A 65 -6.05 3.92 18.77
N LEU A 66 -7.11 3.50 18.08
CA LEU A 66 -8.26 4.36 17.77
C LEU A 66 -9.25 4.47 18.94
N ASN A 67 -9.32 3.44 19.78
CA ASN A 67 -10.21 3.36 20.94
C ASN A 67 -9.56 3.88 22.24
N GLY A 68 -8.35 4.43 22.16
CA GLY A 68 -7.63 5.07 23.26
C GLY A 68 -8.07 6.51 23.49
#